data_AF-A0A3S4HJ58-F1
#
_entry.id   AF-A0A3S4HJ58-F1
#
_cell.length_a   1.000
_cell.length_b   1.000
_cell.length_c   1.000
_cell.angle_alpha   90.00
_cell.angle_beta   90.00
_cell.angle_gamma   90.00
#
_symmetry.space_group_name_H-M   'P 1'
#
loop_
_entity.id
_entity.type
_entity.pdbx_description
1 polymer ?
#
loop_
_entity_poly.entity_id
_entity_poly.type
_entity_poly.pdbx_seq_one_letter_code
_entity_poly.pdbx_strand_id
1 'polypeptide(L)'
;MHSEQVLAFLDEHPDFLQQHAARYGLQAAPQNGERVISFVERQMLELKDQNRQLEAQLQQLIDRGQDNDRLLARLHRLTLALLAARGPGKLIAELQAA
;
A
#
# COMPACT_ATOMS: atom_id res chain seq x y z
N MET A 1 25.91 -14.12 -51.08
CA MET A 1 24.92 -15.07 -51.63
C MET A 1 24.35 -15.99 -50.53
N HIS A 2 25.14 -16.73 -49.75
CA HIS A 2 24.57 -17.64 -48.73
C HIS A 2 24.13 -16.93 -47.44
N SER A 3 24.74 -15.80 -47.08
CA SER A 3 24.41 -15.04 -45.87
C SER A 3 22.99 -14.46 -45.89
N GLU A 4 22.50 -13.99 -47.05
CA GLU A 4 21.13 -13.47 -47.19
C GLU A 4 20.09 -14.58 -47.14
N GLN A 5 20.40 -15.75 -47.69
CA GLN A 5 19.52 -16.93 -47.59
C GLN A 5 19.42 -17.44 -46.15
N VAL A 6 20.53 -17.39 -45.41
CA VAL A 6 20.54 -17.71 -43.98
C VAL A 6 19.72 -16.68 -43.20
N LEU A 7 19.84 -15.39 -43.50
CA LEU A 7 19.02 -14.35 -42.85
C LEU A 7 17.52 -14.54 -43.12
N ALA A 8 17.12 -14.79 -44.37
CA ALA A 8 15.73 -15.05 -44.73
C ALA A 8 15.17 -16.29 -44.01
N PHE A 9 15.97 -17.36 -43.90
CA PHE A 9 15.58 -18.57 -43.16
C PHE A 9 15.43 -18.32 -41.65
N LEU A 10 16.27 -17.46 -41.06
CA LEU A 10 16.16 -17.10 -39.64
C LEU A 10 14.98 -16.15 -39.36
N ASP A 11 14.62 -15.30 -40.32
CA ASP A 11 13.43 -14.43 -40.25
C ASP A 11 12.12 -15.24 -40.35
N GLU A 12 12.08 -16.28 -41.19
CA GLU A 12 10.93 -17.19 -41.30
C GLU A 12 10.81 -18.16 -40.12
N HIS A 13 11.92 -18.46 -39.44
CA HIS A 13 11.99 -19.41 -38.32
C HIS A 13 12.70 -18.84 -37.09
N PRO A 14 12.10 -17.87 -36.39
CA PRO A 14 12.70 -17.23 -35.21
C PRO A 14 12.98 -18.23 -34.06
N ASP A 15 12.21 -19.32 -33.97
CA ASP A 15 12.38 -20.36 -32.95
C ASP A 15 13.68 -21.17 -33.13
N PHE A 16 14.19 -21.25 -34.37
CA PHE A 16 15.41 -22.00 -34.69
C PHE A 16 16.63 -21.42 -33.95
N LEU A 17 16.73 -20.09 -33.91
CA LEU A 17 17.79 -19.40 -33.17
C LEU A 17 17.74 -19.68 -31.68
N GLN A 18 16.55 -19.92 -31.13
CA GLN A 18 16.37 -20.10 -29.70
C GLN A 18 16.68 -21.52 -29.24
N GLN A 19 16.24 -22.49 -30.02
CA GLN A 19 16.55 -23.90 -29.78
C GLN A 19 18.05 -24.18 -29.94
N HIS A 20 18.74 -23.39 -30.76
CA HIS A 20 20.18 -23.52 -30.99
C HIS A 20 21.02 -22.43 -30.31
N ALA A 21 20.44 -21.48 -29.58
CA ALA A 21 21.16 -20.38 -28.91
C ALA A 21 22.29 -20.90 -27.99
N ALA A 22 21.98 -21.97 -27.24
CA ALA A 22 22.93 -22.67 -26.38
C ALA A 22 24.13 -23.25 -27.14
N ARG A 23 23.97 -23.63 -28.41
CA ARG A 23 25.04 -24.16 -29.27
C ARG A 23 26.00 -23.06 -29.74
N TYR A 24 25.52 -21.82 -29.81
CA TYR A 24 26.32 -20.64 -30.21
C TYR A 24 26.81 -19.83 -29.01
N GLY A 25 26.57 -20.28 -27.78
CA GLY A 25 26.91 -19.55 -26.55
C GLY A 25 26.10 -18.26 -26.36
N LEU A 26 25.01 -18.09 -27.12
CA LEU A 26 24.12 -16.95 -27.03
C LEU A 26 23.02 -17.27 -26.01
N GLN A 27 22.79 -16.38 -25.04
CA GLN A 27 21.61 -16.50 -24.19
C GLN A 27 20.39 -16.04 -25.00
N ALA A 28 19.43 -16.94 -25.20
CA ALA A 28 18.17 -16.59 -25.85
C ALA A 28 17.50 -15.48 -25.04
N ALA A 29 17.24 -14.34 -25.69
CA ALA A 29 16.38 -13.32 -25.11
C ALA A 29 14.98 -13.92 -24.90
N PRO A 30 14.30 -13.63 -23.79
CA PRO A 30 12.98 -14.21 -23.51
C PRO A 30 11.98 -13.86 -24.63
N GLN A 31 11.33 -14.87 -25.20
CA GLN A 31 10.43 -14.78 -26.37
C GLN A 31 9.18 -13.93 -26.20
N ASN A 32 8.74 -13.70 -24.98
CA ASN A 32 7.33 -13.38 -24.81
C ASN A 32 7.20 -11.90 -24.48
N GLY A 33 6.48 -11.18 -25.35
CA GLY A 33 5.81 -9.92 -25.04
C GLY A 33 4.78 -10.00 -23.90
N GLU A 34 4.89 -10.99 -23.01
CA GLU A 34 4.40 -10.87 -21.66
C GLU A 34 5.25 -9.83 -20.97
N ARG A 35 4.73 -8.59 -21.00
CA ARG A 35 5.17 -7.42 -20.25
C ARG A 35 5.94 -7.87 -19.01
N VAL A 36 7.26 -7.94 -19.12
CA VAL A 36 8.15 -8.12 -17.97
C VAL A 36 7.93 -6.85 -17.18
N ILE A 37 6.95 -6.88 -16.27
CA ILE A 37 6.74 -5.80 -15.30
C ILE A 37 8.09 -5.71 -14.63
N SER A 38 8.83 -4.66 -14.95
CA SER A 38 10.17 -4.47 -14.45
C SER A 38 10.09 -4.64 -12.94
N PHE A 39 11.05 -5.33 -12.33
CA PHE A 39 11.10 -5.48 -10.87
C PHE A 39 10.84 -4.14 -10.13
N VAL A 40 11.25 -3.03 -10.75
CA VAL A 40 10.97 -1.64 -10.33
C VAL A 40 9.47 -1.28 -10.36
N GLU A 41 8.72 -1.64 -11.39
CA GLU A 41 7.27 -1.38 -11.45
C GLU A 41 6.51 -2.17 -10.37
N ARG A 42 6.92 -3.41 -10.10
CA ARG A 42 6.33 -4.21 -9.02
C ARG A 42 6.67 -3.63 -7.64
N GLN A 43 7.93 -3.21 -7.42
CA GLN A 43 8.31 -2.48 -6.20
C GLN A 43 7.54 -1.17 -6.05
N MET A 44 7.30 -0.43 -7.14
CA MET A 44 6.55 0.82 -7.10
C MET A 44 5.09 0.59 -6.71
N LEU A 45 4.48 -0.48 -7.22
CA LEU A 45 3.11 -0.87 -6.84
C LEU A 45 3.03 -1.25 -5.36
N GLU A 46 4.00 -2.01 -4.86
CA GLU A 46 4.07 -2.42 -3.46
C GLU A 46 4.27 -1.21 -2.52
N LEU A 47 5.17 -0.29 -2.88
CA LEU A 47 5.36 0.97 -2.14
C LEU A 47 4.10 1.83 -2.14
N LYS A 48 3.37 1.90 -3.25
CA LYS A 48 2.09 2.64 -3.33
C LYS A 48 1.02 2.00 -2.44
N ASP A 49 0.96 0.68 -2.38
CA ASP A 49 0.02 -0.01 -1.51
C ASP A 49 0.35 0.19 -0.04
N GLN A 50 1.63 0.06 0.33
CA GLN A 50 2.11 0.37 1.68
C GLN A 50 1.80 1.81 2.08
N ASN A 51 1.99 2.77 1.17
CA ASN A 51 1.68 4.17 1.44
C ASN A 51 0.18 4.38 1.73
N ARG A 52 -0.71 3.79 0.91
CA ARG A 52 -2.16 3.83 1.15
C ARG A 52 -2.56 3.20 2.48
N GLN A 53 -1.93 2.09 2.85
CA GLN A 53 -2.18 1.44 4.14
C GLN A 53 -1.74 2.34 5.31
N LEU A 54 -0.58 3.00 5.19
CA LEU A 54 -0.10 3.96 6.20
C LEU A 54 -1.00 5.18 6.30
N GLU A 55 -1.44 5.75 5.17
CA GLU A 55 -2.41 6.85 5.15
C GLU A 55 -3.72 6.47 5.87
N ALA A 56 -4.24 5.27 5.63
CA ALA A 56 -5.43 4.77 6.31
C ALA A 56 -5.20 4.60 7.83
N GLN A 57 -4.04 4.09 8.24
CA GLN A 57 -3.70 3.97 9.66
C GLN A 57 -3.56 5.34 10.34
N LEU A 58 -2.93 6.32 9.67
CA LEU A 58 -2.84 7.69 10.18
C LEU A 58 -4.21 8.31 10.36
N GLN A 59 -5.11 8.14 9.38
CA GLN A 59 -6.48 8.64 9.50
C GLN A 59 -7.20 8.03 10.72
N GLN A 60 -7.06 6.72 10.92
CA GLN A 60 -7.63 6.06 12.11
C GLN A 60 -7.05 6.58 13.43
N LEU A 61 -5.76 6.92 13.47
CA LEU A 61 -5.13 7.50 14.65
C LEU A 61 -5.65 8.92 14.92
N ILE A 62 -5.83 9.72 13.87
CA ILE A 62 -6.41 11.06 13.97
C ILE A 62 -7.85 10.96 14.51
N ASP A 63 -8.68 10.09 13.95
CA ASP A 63 -10.07 9.93 14.37
C ASP A 63 -10.16 9.50 15.85
N ARG A 64 -9.33 8.53 16.26
CA ARG A 64 -9.21 8.12 17.66
C ARG A 64 -8.71 9.26 18.56
N GLY A 65 -7.77 10.08 18.08
CA GLY A 65 -7.29 11.26 18.78
C GLY A 65 -8.42 12.25 19.05
N GLN A 66 -9.24 12.54 18.04
CA GLN A 66 -10.39 13.44 18.18
C GLN A 66 -11.45 12.91 19.15
N ASP A 67 -11.73 11.61 19.12
CA ASP A 67 -12.65 11.00 20.07
C ASP A 67 -12.11 11.02 21.50
N ASN A 68 -10.80 10.78 21.66
CA ASN A 68 -10.12 10.93 22.95
C ASN A 68 -10.19 12.37 23.45
N ASP A 69 -9.98 13.37 22.60
CA ASP A 69 -10.05 14.78 22.98
C ASP A 69 -11.47 15.16 23.43
N ARG A 70 -12.51 14.68 22.73
CA ARG A 70 -13.91 14.87 23.13
C ARG A 70 -14.20 14.22 24.48
N LEU A 71 -13.70 13.01 24.70
CA LEU A 71 -13.85 12.27 25.95
C LEU A 71 -13.13 12.99 27.10
N LEU A 72 -11.89 13.44 26.88
CA LEU A 72 -11.13 14.22 27.85
C LEU A 72 -11.84 15.53 28.20
N ALA A 73 -12.40 16.24 27.22
CA ALA A 73 -13.17 17.45 27.47
C ALA A 73 -14.42 17.17 28.31
N ARG A 74 -15.14 16.08 28.05
CA ARG A 74 -16.30 15.64 28.83
C ARG A 74 -15.91 15.29 30.27
N LEU A 75 -14.85 14.51 30.44
CA LEU A 75 -14.31 14.17 31.77
C LEU A 75 -13.85 15.41 32.53
N HIS A 76 -13.19 16.36 31.88
CA HIS A 76 -12.75 17.59 32.51
C HIS A 76 -13.95 18.42 33.00
N ARG A 77 -14.98 18.61 32.16
CA ARG A 77 -16.22 19.30 32.56
C ARG A 77 -16.91 18.61 33.73
N LEU A 78 -17.06 17.28 33.67
CA LEU A 78 -17.64 16.51 34.75
C LEU A 78 -16.83 16.66 36.05
N THR A 79 -15.49 16.59 35.97
CA THR A 79 -14.62 16.77 37.14
C THR A 79 -14.82 18.15 37.76
N LEU A 80 -14.90 19.21 36.95
CA LEU A 80 -15.18 20.56 37.45
C LEU A 80 -16.59 20.67 38.07
N ALA A 81 -17.61 20.07 37.44
CA ALA A 81 -18.97 20.06 37.96
C ALA A 81 -19.07 19.34 39.31
N LEU A 82 -18.40 18.20 39.45
CA LEU A 82 -18.30 17.45 40.71
C LEU A 82 -17.59 18.25 41.81
N LEU A 83 -16.50 18.96 41.48
CA LEU A 83 -15.79 19.82 42.43
C LEU A 83 -16.63 21.03 42.86
N ALA A 84 -17.49 21.56 41.98
CA ALA A 84 -18.38 22.68 42.26
C ALA A 84 -19.67 22.26 42.99
N ALA A 85 -20.07 20.99 42.92
CA ALA A 85 -21.30 20.47 43.51
C ALA A 85 -21.22 20.50 45.05
N ARG A 86 -21.93 21.45 45.66
CA ARG A 86 -22.12 21.49 47.12
C ARG A 86 -23.36 20.67 47.50
N GLY A 87 -23.13 19.42 47.87
CA GLY A 87 -24.12 18.51 48.44
C GLY A 87 -24.49 17.34 47.52
N PRO A 88 -24.93 16.20 48.11
CA PRO A 88 -25.09 14.93 47.41
C PRO A 88 -26.15 14.97 46.30
N GLY A 89 -27.23 15.75 46.45
CA GLY A 89 -28.28 15.87 45.43
C GLY A 89 -27.81 16.55 44.13
N LYS A 90 -26.91 17.54 44.23
CA LYS A 90 -26.29 18.17 43.05
C LYS A 90 -25.26 17.24 42.40
N LEU A 91 -24.49 16.50 43.20
CA LEU A 91 -23.53 15.51 42.70
C LEU A 91 -24.18 14.43 41.82
N ILE A 92 -25.33 13.91 42.25
CA ILE A 92 -26.07 12.88 41.50
C ILE A 92 -26.63 13.47 40.18
N ALA A 93 -27.12 14.71 40.20
CA ALA A 93 -27.62 15.37 38.99
C ALA A 93 -26.52 15.63 37.96
N GLU A 94 -25.32 16.07 38.39
CA GLU A 94 -24.19 16.31 37.49
C GLU A 94 -23.64 15.00 36.89
N LEU A 95 -23.69 13.88 37.62
CA LEU A 95 -23.32 12.55 37.10
C LEU A 95 -24.32 12.01 36.07
N GLN A 96 -25.60 12.35 36.19
CA GLN A 96 -26.65 11.94 35.24
C GLN A 96 -26.68 12.79 33.98
N ALA A 97 -26.23 14.05 34.06
CA ALA A 97 -26.18 14.98 32.94
C ALA A 97 -24.90 14.86 32.10
N ALA A 98 -23.83 14.29 32.69
CA ALA A 98 -22.55 14.10 32.01
C ALA A 98 -22.63 13.04 30.93
#